data_AF-A0A378MX60-F1
#
_entry.id   AF-A0A378MX60-F1
#
_cell.length_a   1.000
_cell.length_b   1.000
_cell.length_c   1.000
_cell.angle_alpha   90.00
_cell.angle_beta   90.00
_cell.angle_gamma   90.00
#
_symmetry.space_group_name_H-M   'P 1'
#
loop_
_entity.id
_entity.type
_entity.pdbx_description
1 polymer ?
#
loop_
_entity_poly.entity_id
_entity_poly.type
_entity_poly.pdbx_seq_one_letter_code
_entity_poly.pdbx_strand_id
1 'polypeptide(L)'
;MRYGENSHQNAAFYVENELKEASVSTAKQLQGKALSYNNIADTDAALECVKEFSEPACVIVKHANPCGVALGKNILDAYNRAYQTDPTSAFGGIIAFNRELDGETAQTIADVNLLK
;
A
#
# COMPACT_ATOMS: atom_id res chain seq x y z
N MET A 1 8.34 -2.98 -17.38
CA MET A 1 7.23 -2.17 -16.80
C MET A 1 6.64 -1.31 -17.90
N ARG A 2 5.47 -0.67 -17.70
CA ARG A 2 4.87 0.21 -18.73
C ARG A 2 5.73 1.44 -19.04
N TYR A 3 6.34 2.02 -18.00
CA TYR A 3 7.31 3.12 -18.02
C TYR A 3 7.97 3.19 -16.62
N GLY A 4 8.98 4.04 -16.47
CA GLY A 4 9.66 4.32 -15.19
C GLY A 4 8.85 5.24 -14.28
N GLU A 5 9.52 6.08 -13.50
CA GLU A 5 8.85 7.04 -12.63
C GLU A 5 7.98 8.02 -13.44
N ASN A 6 8.46 8.41 -14.62
CA ASN A 6 7.80 9.27 -15.59
C ASN A 6 7.61 8.55 -16.94
N SER A 7 6.63 8.99 -17.73
CA SER A 7 6.21 8.32 -18.98
C SER A 7 7.28 8.21 -20.06
N HIS A 8 8.28 9.10 -20.05
CA HIS A 8 9.39 9.11 -21.00
C HIS A 8 10.54 8.17 -20.60
N GLN A 9 10.47 7.55 -19.42
CA GLN A 9 11.52 6.67 -18.90
C GLN A 9 11.15 5.19 -19.14
N ASN A 10 12.15 4.38 -19.49
CA ASN A 10 12.01 2.92 -19.55
C ASN A 10 12.27 2.31 -18.17
N ALA A 11 11.62 1.19 -17.85
CA ALA A 11 11.87 0.46 -16.61
C ALA A 11 11.61 -1.05 -16.73
N ALA A 12 12.33 -1.81 -15.90
CA ALA A 12 12.19 -3.24 -15.71
C ALA A 12 12.09 -3.55 -14.21
N PHE A 13 11.37 -4.62 -13.87
CA PHE A 13 11.26 -5.11 -12.50
C PHE A 13 12.00 -6.43 -12.42
N TYR A 14 12.94 -6.54 -11.48
CA TYR A 14 13.78 -7.72 -11.27
C TYR A 14 13.45 -8.33 -9.92
N VAL A 15 13.49 -9.65 -9.87
CA VAL A 15 13.22 -10.44 -8.67
C VAL A 15 14.48 -11.24 -8.38
N GLU A 16 14.95 -11.17 -7.13
CA GLU A 16 16.10 -11.96 -6.67
C GLU A 16 15.70 -13.43 -6.50
N ASN A 17 16.62 -14.34 -6.79
CA ASN A 17 16.35 -15.78 -6.69
C ASN A 17 16.35 -16.26 -5.23
N GLU A 18 17.18 -15.65 -4.38
CA GLU A 18 17.32 -15.98 -2.97
C GLU A 18 16.41 -15.10 -2.09
N LEU A 19 15.15 -15.52 -1.95
CA LEU A 19 14.15 -14.81 -1.15
C LEU A 19 14.36 -15.07 0.35
N LYS A 20 14.62 -14.01 1.11
CA LYS A 20 14.79 -14.07 2.58
C LYS A 20 13.50 -13.84 3.35
N GLU A 21 12.63 -13.00 2.82
CA GLU A 21 11.38 -12.60 3.44
C GLU A 21 10.31 -12.22 2.40
N ALA A 22 9.07 -12.07 2.86
CA ALA A 22 7.99 -11.57 2.02
C ALA A 22 8.22 -10.10 1.67
N SER A 23 8.15 -9.78 0.38
CA SER A 23 8.31 -8.42 -0.15
C SER A 23 7.44 -8.20 -1.38
N VAL A 24 7.42 -6.98 -1.91
CA VAL A 24 6.66 -6.62 -3.11
C VAL A 24 7.05 -7.47 -4.33
N SER A 25 8.31 -7.92 -4.42
CA SER A 25 8.76 -8.76 -5.53
C SER A 25 8.19 -10.18 -5.52
N THR A 26 7.69 -10.62 -4.37
CA THR A 26 7.05 -11.93 -4.18
C THR A 26 5.53 -11.84 -4.12
N ALA A 27 4.97 -10.63 -4.18
CA ALA A 27 3.54 -10.39 -4.01
C ALA A 27 2.73 -10.95 -5.19
N LYS A 28 1.59 -11.56 -4.88
CA LYS A 28 0.62 -11.98 -5.87
C LYS A 28 -0.41 -10.88 -6.11
N GLN A 29 -0.45 -10.34 -7.32
CA GLN A 29 -1.51 -9.41 -7.71
C GLN A 29 -2.83 -10.18 -7.92
N LEU A 30 -3.86 -9.87 -7.13
CA LEU A 30 -5.18 -10.52 -7.21
C LEU A 30 -6.13 -9.81 -8.17
N GLN A 31 -6.01 -8.50 -8.33
CA GLN A 31 -6.90 -7.66 -9.14
C GLN A 31 -6.15 -6.41 -9.65
N GLY A 32 -6.76 -5.67 -10.58
CA GLY A 32 -6.28 -4.38 -11.05
C GLY A 32 -5.45 -4.46 -12.32
N LYS A 33 -5.01 -3.29 -12.79
CA LYS A 33 -4.11 -3.17 -13.96
C LYS A 33 -2.67 -3.52 -13.55
N ALA A 34 -1.81 -3.82 -14.51
CA ALA A 34 -0.39 -4.00 -14.25
C ALA A 34 0.23 -2.81 -13.49
N LEU A 35 0.95 -3.10 -12.41
CA LEU A 35 1.57 -2.10 -11.54
C LEU A 35 2.54 -1.20 -12.32
N SER A 36 2.49 0.10 -12.04
CA SER A 36 3.49 1.07 -12.51
C SER A 36 4.74 1.06 -11.63
N TYR A 37 5.83 1.71 -12.08
CA TYR A 37 7.04 1.89 -11.27
C TYR A 37 6.72 2.51 -9.91
N ASN A 38 5.96 3.60 -9.92
CA ASN A 38 5.56 4.30 -8.70
C ASN A 38 4.65 3.45 -7.81
N ASN A 39 3.79 2.59 -8.39
CA ASN A 39 2.99 1.68 -7.57
C ASN A 39 3.88 0.67 -6.83
N ILE A 40 4.91 0.13 -7.48
CA ILE A 40 5.84 -0.79 -6.82
C ILE A 40 6.58 -0.07 -5.70
N ALA A 41 7.13 1.12 -5.96
CA ALA A 41 7.85 1.90 -4.96
C ALA A 41 6.98 2.29 -3.76
N ASP A 42 5.76 2.79 -3.99
CA ASP A 42 4.83 3.16 -2.91
C ASP A 42 4.34 1.92 -2.14
N THR A 43 4.16 0.78 -2.81
CA THR A 43 3.80 -0.49 -2.15
C THR A 43 4.91 -0.98 -1.24
N ASP A 44 6.17 -0.85 -1.67
CA ASP A 44 7.33 -1.25 -0.88
C ASP A 44 7.47 -0.37 0.37
N ALA A 45 7.40 0.95 0.20
CA ALA A 45 7.41 1.89 1.31
C ALA A 45 6.26 1.63 2.32
N ALA A 46 5.06 1.35 1.84
CA ALA A 46 3.92 1.06 2.71
C ALA A 46 4.07 -0.28 3.44
N LEU A 47 4.56 -1.32 2.74
CA LEU A 47 4.78 -2.65 3.29
C LEU A 47 5.86 -2.65 4.37
N GLU A 48 7.02 -2.06 4.09
CA GLU A 48 8.12 -2.00 5.05
C GLU A 48 7.74 -1.16 6.28
N CYS A 49 7.02 -0.04 6.07
CA CYS A 49 6.53 0.75 7.20
C CYS A 49 5.53 -0.02 8.07
N VAL A 50 4.58 -0.77 7.49
CA VAL A 50 3.56 -1.47 8.29
C VAL A 50 4.15 -2.68 9.05
N LYS A 51 5.25 -3.26 8.57
CA LYS A 51 5.97 -4.38 9.21
C LYS A 51 6.61 -4.00 10.55
N GLU A 52 6.92 -2.73 10.77
CA GLU A 52 7.51 -2.24 12.03
C GLU A 52 6.58 -2.35 13.23
N PHE A 53 5.29 -2.62 13.01
CA PHE A 53 4.28 -2.65 14.06
C PHE A 53 3.82 -4.06 14.40
N SER A 54 3.71 -4.33 15.69
CA SER A 54 3.21 -5.62 16.20
C SER A 54 1.68 -5.64 16.32
N GLU A 55 1.07 -4.51 16.67
CA GLU A 55 -0.36 -4.28 16.84
C GLU A 55 -1.06 -4.12 15.48
N PRO A 56 -2.39 -4.30 15.35
CA PRO A 56 -3.10 -4.02 14.11
C PRO A 56 -2.80 -2.60 13.60
N ALA A 57 -2.21 -2.52 12.41
CA ALA A 57 -1.70 -1.28 11.85
C ALA A 57 -2.17 -1.06 10.41
N CYS A 58 -2.34 0.21 10.06
CA CYS A 58 -2.62 0.66 8.70
C CYS A 58 -1.65 1.78 8.34
N VAL A 59 -1.05 1.69 7.16
CA VAL A 59 -0.18 2.71 6.57
C VAL A 59 -0.74 3.12 5.21
N ILE A 60 -0.81 4.44 4.97
CA ILE A 60 -1.22 5.03 3.70
C ILE A 60 -0.05 5.86 3.16
N VAL A 61 0.44 5.51 1.97
CA VAL A 61 1.57 6.16 1.30
C VAL A 61 1.12 6.80 0.00
N LYS A 62 1.70 7.96 -0.32
CA LYS A 62 1.58 8.59 -1.64
C LYS A 62 2.91 9.23 -2.03
N HIS A 63 3.43 8.88 -3.20
CA HIS A 63 4.73 9.39 -3.69
C HIS A 63 5.86 9.15 -2.68
N ALA A 64 5.98 7.92 -2.18
CA ALA A 64 6.90 7.46 -1.15
C ALA A 64 6.80 8.17 0.22
N ASN A 65 5.78 9.02 0.43
CA ASN A 65 5.57 9.73 1.70
C ASN A 65 4.35 9.15 2.45
N PRO A 66 4.48 8.78 3.72
CA PRO A 66 3.33 8.36 4.53
C PRO A 66 2.43 9.58 4.81
N CYS A 67 1.16 9.49 4.40
CA CYS A 67 0.14 10.49 4.70
C CYS A 67 -0.83 10.05 5.82
N GLY A 68 -0.79 8.78 6.21
CA GLY A 68 -1.51 8.26 7.36
C GLY A 68 -0.86 7.01 7.92
N VAL A 69 -0.61 6.98 9.23
CA VAL A 69 -0.08 5.81 9.94
C VAL A 69 -0.82 5.71 11.26
N ALA A 70 -1.45 4.56 11.53
CA ALA A 70 -2.15 4.38 12.79
C ALA A 70 -2.16 2.92 13.25
N LEU A 71 -2.14 2.77 14.57
CA LEU A 71 -2.47 1.54 15.28
C LEU A 71 -3.94 1.58 15.70
N GLY A 72 -4.57 0.42 15.75
CA GLY A 72 -5.96 0.26 16.15
C GLY A 72 -6.22 -1.04 16.91
N LYS A 73 -7.44 -1.17 17.45
CA LYS A 73 -7.89 -2.43 18.07
C LYS A 73 -8.06 -3.56 17.06
N ASN A 74 -8.36 -3.20 15.82
CA ASN A 74 -8.45 -4.05 14.64
C ASN A 74 -8.05 -3.23 13.40
N ILE A 75 -8.01 -3.86 12.22
CA ILE A 75 -7.59 -3.17 10.99
C ILE A 75 -8.55 -2.08 10.53
N LEU A 76 -9.85 -2.21 10.79
CA LEU A 76 -10.83 -1.18 10.47
C LEU A 76 -10.61 0.10 11.29
N ASP A 77 -10.39 -0.03 12.60
CA ASP A 77 -10.04 1.08 13.49
C ASP A 77 -8.71 1.72 13.06
N ALA A 78 -7.70 0.91 12.74
CA ALA A 78 -6.42 1.41 12.25
C ALA A 78 -6.58 2.17 10.92
N TYR A 79 -7.35 1.63 9.96
CA TYR A 79 -7.64 2.30 8.69
C TYR A 79 -8.34 3.64 8.90
N ASN A 80 -9.42 3.67 9.67
CA ASN A 80 -10.19 4.89 9.89
C ASN A 80 -9.32 6.00 10.50
N ARG A 81 -8.44 5.66 11.44
CA ARG A 81 -7.51 6.60 12.07
C ARG A 81 -6.41 7.06 11.11
N ALA A 82 -5.83 6.16 10.34
CA ALA A 82 -4.82 6.50 9.34
C ALA A 82 -5.42 7.43 8.26
N TYR A 83 -6.62 7.12 7.77
CA TYR A 83 -7.33 7.93 6.78
C TYR A 83 -7.67 9.33 7.30
N GLN A 84 -8.10 9.46 8.54
CA GLN A 84 -8.39 10.76 9.17
C GLN A 84 -7.17 11.68 9.34
N THR A 85 -5.94 11.16 9.18
CA THR A 85 -4.73 11.98 9.30
C THR A 85 -4.63 13.01 8.17
N ASP A 86 -4.80 12.56 6.92
CA ASP A 86 -4.90 13.44 5.75
C ASP A 86 -5.75 12.77 4.65
N PRO A 87 -7.09 12.95 4.70
CA PRO A 87 -8.01 12.39 3.71
C PRO A 87 -7.73 12.85 2.28
N THR A 88 -7.19 14.06 2.11
CA THR A 88 -6.92 14.66 0.80
C THR A 88 -5.72 13.97 0.15
N SER A 89 -4.64 13.78 0.91
CA SER A 89 -3.47 13.07 0.42
C SER A 89 -3.70 11.57 0.30
N ALA A 90 -4.56 10.96 1.13
CA ALA A 90 -4.90 9.54 1.02
C ALA A 90 -5.54 9.18 -0.33
N PHE A 91 -6.20 10.13 -1.00
CA PHE A 91 -6.79 9.90 -2.32
C PHE A 91 -5.74 9.50 -3.37
N GLY A 92 -5.92 8.29 -3.93
CA GLY A 92 -5.02 7.70 -4.92
C GLY A 92 -3.69 7.20 -4.35
N GLY A 93 -3.60 7.01 -3.03
CA GLY A 93 -2.45 6.41 -2.34
C GLY A 93 -2.48 4.89 -2.33
N ILE A 94 -1.43 4.30 -1.76
CA ILE A 94 -1.31 2.86 -1.48
C ILE A 94 -1.60 2.63 0.01
N ILE A 95 -2.42 1.63 0.30
CA ILE A 95 -2.82 1.25 1.67
C ILE A 95 -2.20 -0.11 1.99
N ALA A 96 -1.53 -0.22 3.13
CA ALA A 96 -0.94 -1.46 3.63
C ALA A 96 -1.45 -1.78 5.03
N PHE A 97 -1.67 -3.07 5.29
CA PHE A 97 -2.09 -3.63 6.58
C PHE A 97 -1.10 -4.72 7.01
N ASN A 98 -0.84 -4.85 8.31
CA ASN A 98 -0.04 -5.96 8.87
C ASN A 98 -0.91 -7.15 9.33
N ARG A 99 -2.17 -7.20 8.91
CA ARG A 99 -3.12 -8.31 9.15
C ARG A 99 -3.92 -8.54 7.87
N GLU A 100 -4.59 -9.70 7.82
CA GLU A 100 -5.47 -10.05 6.71
C GLU A 100 -6.59 -9.04 6.53
N LEU A 101 -6.84 -8.62 5.29
CA LEU A 101 -7.88 -7.65 4.95
C LEU A 101 -9.25 -8.33 4.97
N ASP A 102 -10.10 -7.94 5.91
CA ASP A 102 -11.48 -8.42 6.01
C ASP A 102 -12.44 -7.65 5.09
N GLY A 103 -13.63 -8.23 4.88
CA GLY A 103 -14.65 -7.68 3.98
C GLY A 103 -15.24 -6.35 4.45
N GLU A 104 -15.35 -6.13 5.76
CA GLU A 104 -15.89 -4.87 6.32
C GLU A 104 -14.93 -3.70 6.05
N THR A 105 -13.64 -3.93 6.26
CA THR A 105 -12.58 -2.96 5.98
C THR A 105 -12.46 -2.72 4.48
N ALA A 106 -12.50 -3.77 3.65
CA ALA A 106 -12.48 -3.64 2.20
C ALA A 106 -13.66 -2.83 1.66
N GLN A 107 -14.88 -3.06 2.18
CA GLN A 107 -16.07 -2.29 1.80
C GLN A 107 -15.91 -0.82 2.18
N THR A 108 -15.44 -0.55 3.39
CA THR A 108 -15.19 0.82 3.86
C THR A 108 -14.20 1.56 2.96
N ILE A 109 -13.12 0.91 2.53
CA ILE A 109 -12.15 1.50 1.59
C ILE A 109 -12.80 1.81 0.23
N ALA A 110 -13.61 0.87 -0.28
CA ALA A 110 -14.29 1.02 -1.56
C ALA A 110 -15.27 2.21 -1.57
N ASP A 111 -16.02 2.41 -0.48
CA ASP A 111 -17.02 3.47 -0.36
C ASP A 111 -16.39 4.88 -0.37
N VAL A 112 -15.13 5.00 0.09
CA VAL A 112 -14.40 6.28 0.17
C VAL A 112 -13.78 6.69 -1.18
N ASN A 113 -13.94 5.88 -2.25
CA ASN A 113 -13.42 6.14 -3.60
C ASN A 113 -11.90 6.46 -3.64
N LEU A 114 -11.09 5.89 -2.75
CA LEU A 114 -9.64 6.12 -2.73
C LEU A 114 -8.89 5.36 -3.84
N LEU A 115 -9.55 4.39 -4.46
CA LEU A 115 -8.93 3.43 -5.38
C LEU A 115 -8.99 3.95 -6.84
N LYS A 116 -7.84 3.95 -7.52
CA LYS A 116 -7.70 4.27 -8.95
C LYS A 116 -8.05 3.11 -9.87
#